data_AF-A0A0U1L248-F1
#
_entry.id   AF-A0A0U1L248-F1
#
_cell.length_a   1.000
_cell.length_b   1.000
_cell.length_c   1.000
_cell.angle_alpha   90.00
_cell.angle_beta   90.00
_cell.angle_gamma   90.00
#
_symmetry.space_group_name_H-M   'P 1'
#
loop_
_entity.id
_entity.type
_entity.pdbx_description
1 polymer ?
#
loop_
_entity_poly.entity_id
_entity_poly.type
_entity_poly.pdbx_seq_one_letter_code
_entity_poly.pdbx_strand_id
1 'polypeptide(L)'
;MAKKLDTIIVIQQTLNQVLLSILTQYGADNPINLKYLSEGWEEKPYWYFWFNCIKGAYRLELSHAEEKNDGWVAGFRVKYYPDPTEKCFSGLAPLERECRKSHLFNVKSSIGTCECIAHSQSSFCTSDAGLPLGVPNYYGTHLIPPDFFYIGDILVWSGHQFITIGAESYDRWLVTVVDESAKDGSNLYEAVDRDFPGWELTSFFAERLAVIWQIYNCFTLQANPVFTNEGFKFVVNGQATQLVLCQEIHKINEWWLLSADNTKENLSDIYKQINDWSVSNGK
;
A
#
# COMPACT_ATOMS: atom_id res chain seq x y z
N MET A 1 -5.51 -14.51 -20.64
CA MET A 1 -4.94 -14.76 -19.29
C MET A 1 -3.41 -14.73 -19.26
N ALA A 2 -2.70 -15.56 -20.04
CA ALA A 2 -1.22 -15.68 -20.00
C ALA A 2 -0.45 -14.35 -19.78
N LYS A 3 -0.56 -13.38 -20.70
CA LYS A 3 0.19 -12.09 -20.65
C LYS A 3 0.14 -11.35 -19.30
N LYS A 4 -0.96 -11.43 -18.55
CA LYS A 4 -1.10 -10.68 -17.28
C LYS A 4 -0.20 -11.24 -16.18
N LEU A 5 0.08 -12.55 -16.21
CA LEU A 5 0.98 -13.19 -15.26
C LEU A 5 2.42 -12.72 -15.49
N ASP A 6 2.83 -12.59 -16.75
CA ASP A 6 4.15 -12.13 -17.14
C ASP A 6 4.44 -10.71 -16.61
N THR A 7 3.47 -9.78 -16.74
CA THR A 7 3.62 -8.41 -16.21
C THR A 7 3.78 -8.38 -14.69
N ILE A 8 3.02 -9.19 -13.94
CA ILE A 8 3.11 -9.26 -12.47
C ILE A 8 4.52 -9.72 -12.05
N ILE A 9 5.06 -10.75 -12.72
CA ILE A 9 6.39 -11.27 -12.46
C ILE A 9 7.46 -10.21 -12.75
N VAL A 10 7.35 -9.48 -13.88
CA VAL A 10 8.27 -8.38 -14.23
C VAL A 10 8.24 -7.27 -13.16
N ILE A 11 7.05 -6.84 -12.70
CA ILE A 11 6.93 -5.81 -11.68
C ILE A 11 7.56 -6.27 -10.35
N GLN A 12 7.26 -7.49 -9.91
CA GLN A 12 7.82 -8.06 -8.69
C GLN A 12 9.36 -8.16 -8.77
N GLN A 13 9.89 -8.73 -9.84
CA GLN A 13 11.33 -8.85 -10.04
C GLN A 13 12.02 -7.49 -10.06
N THR A 14 11.43 -6.50 -10.75
CA THR A 14 11.98 -5.14 -10.80
C THR A 14 12.01 -4.50 -9.40
N LEU A 15 10.90 -4.54 -8.66
CA LEU A 15 10.83 -4.02 -7.29
C LEU A 15 11.84 -4.73 -6.36
N ASN A 16 11.96 -6.04 -6.45
CA ASN A 16 12.92 -6.80 -5.65
C ASN A 16 14.37 -6.39 -5.95
N GLN A 17 14.74 -6.24 -7.24
CA GLN A 17 16.08 -5.79 -7.64
C GLN A 17 16.37 -4.36 -7.17
N VAL A 18 15.40 -3.45 -7.31
CA VAL A 18 15.46 -2.05 -6.88
C VAL A 18 15.71 -1.96 -5.37
N LEU A 19 14.94 -2.69 -4.57
CA LEU A 19 15.04 -2.70 -3.12
C LEU A 19 16.31 -3.38 -2.61
N LEU A 20 16.73 -4.49 -3.25
CA LEU A 20 18.01 -5.16 -2.98
C LEU A 20 19.21 -4.24 -3.21
N SER A 21 19.19 -3.48 -4.30
CA SER A 21 20.29 -2.57 -4.66
C SER A 21 20.55 -1.55 -3.56
N ILE A 22 19.48 -0.97 -3.00
CA ILE A 22 19.57 0.05 -1.93
C ILE A 22 20.08 -0.56 -0.62
N LEU A 23 19.51 -1.69 -0.19
CA LEU A 23 19.92 -2.35 1.05
C LEU A 23 21.37 -2.85 0.96
N THR A 24 21.79 -3.33 -0.20
CA THR A 24 23.17 -3.82 -0.44
C THR A 24 24.18 -2.67 -0.50
N GLN A 25 23.83 -1.55 -1.12
CA GLN A 25 24.75 -0.42 -1.30
C GLN A 25 24.90 0.44 -0.04
N TYR A 26 23.81 0.72 0.68
CA TYR A 26 23.80 1.69 1.78
C TYR A 26 23.63 1.07 3.17
N GLY A 27 23.17 -0.19 3.26
CA GLY A 27 22.99 -0.87 4.54
C GLY A 27 22.10 -0.09 5.51
N ALA A 28 22.58 0.12 6.74
CA ALA A 28 21.87 0.85 7.79
C ALA A 28 21.74 2.37 7.53
N ASP A 29 22.68 2.97 6.79
CA ASP A 29 22.75 4.40 6.51
C ASP A 29 22.01 4.79 5.21
N ASN A 30 21.00 4.01 4.82
CA ASN A 30 20.27 4.26 3.58
C ASN A 30 19.42 5.54 3.64
N PRO A 31 19.37 6.32 2.53
CA PRO A 31 18.81 7.68 2.52
C PRO A 31 17.29 7.73 2.77
N ILE A 32 16.60 6.59 2.71
CA ILE A 32 15.16 6.47 2.96
C ILE A 32 14.84 6.07 4.41
N ASN A 33 15.84 5.85 5.26
CA ASN A 33 15.69 5.36 6.64
C ASN A 33 14.99 4.00 6.75
N LEU A 34 15.07 3.14 5.72
CA LEU A 34 14.51 1.79 5.72
C LEU A 34 15.31 0.92 6.71
N LYS A 35 14.67 0.47 7.77
CA LYS A 35 15.26 -0.40 8.79
C LYS A 35 15.27 -1.86 8.36
N TYR A 36 14.15 -2.31 7.78
CA TYR A 36 13.91 -3.71 7.46
C TYR A 36 12.86 -3.83 6.36
N LEU A 37 12.96 -4.89 5.57
CA LEU A 37 12.11 -5.23 4.44
C LEU A 37 11.77 -6.73 4.50
N SER A 38 10.52 -7.09 4.25
CA SER A 38 10.11 -8.48 4.02
C SER A 38 9.18 -8.53 2.82
N GLU A 39 9.50 -9.35 1.82
CA GLU A 39 8.53 -9.73 0.80
C GLU A 39 7.58 -10.82 1.32
N GLY A 40 6.48 -11.04 0.61
CA GLY A 40 5.57 -12.15 0.81
C GLY A 40 4.60 -12.31 -0.37
N TRP A 41 3.88 -13.43 -0.37
CA TRP A 41 2.94 -13.78 -1.42
C TRP A 41 1.74 -14.50 -0.79
N GLU A 42 0.55 -13.95 -1.01
CA GLU A 42 -0.74 -14.56 -0.65
C GLU A 42 -1.52 -14.82 -1.94
N GLU A 43 -2.51 -13.98 -2.28
CA GLU A 43 -3.13 -13.97 -3.62
C GLU A 43 -2.32 -13.15 -4.63
N LYS A 44 -1.58 -12.16 -4.13
CA LYS A 44 -0.78 -11.19 -4.90
C LYS A 44 0.56 -10.94 -4.19
N PRO A 45 1.59 -10.46 -4.90
CA PRO A 45 2.84 -10.05 -4.26
C PRO A 45 2.63 -8.85 -3.33
N TYR A 46 3.29 -8.87 -2.17
CA TYR A 46 3.35 -7.74 -1.25
C TYR A 46 4.71 -7.62 -0.57
N TRP A 47 4.96 -6.44 0.00
CA TRP A 47 6.18 -6.08 0.72
C TRP A 47 5.83 -5.32 1.99
N TYR A 48 6.43 -5.73 3.11
CA TYR A 48 6.39 -4.99 4.36
C TYR A 48 7.65 -4.14 4.53
N PHE A 49 7.48 -2.88 4.95
CA PHE A 49 8.57 -1.92 5.18
C PHE A 49 8.49 -1.34 6.59
N TRP A 50 9.64 -1.30 7.26
CA TRP A 50 9.80 -0.64 8.56
C TRP A 50 10.86 0.45 8.43
N PHE A 51 10.59 1.65 8.95
CA PHE A 51 11.53 2.77 8.88
C PHE A 51 12.05 3.12 10.28
N ASN A 52 13.26 3.69 10.37
CA ASN A 52 13.85 4.10 11.65
C ASN A 52 13.13 5.30 12.29
N CYS A 53 12.41 6.10 11.48
CA CYS A 53 11.77 7.35 11.91
C CYS A 53 10.28 7.24 12.26
N ILE A 54 9.65 6.07 12.08
CA ILE A 54 8.22 5.84 12.36
C ILE A 54 8.04 4.46 13.00
N LYS A 55 7.18 4.33 14.00
CA LYS A 55 7.05 3.08 14.78
C LYS A 55 5.92 2.22 14.23
N GLY A 56 6.09 1.65 13.05
CA GLY A 56 5.11 0.71 12.51
C GLY A 56 5.60 0.02 11.26
N ALA A 57 4.69 -0.70 10.61
CA ALA A 57 4.96 -1.39 9.36
C ALA A 57 4.03 -0.86 8.27
N TYR A 58 4.58 -0.53 7.12
CA TYR A 58 3.80 -0.36 5.89
C TYR A 58 3.67 -1.71 5.19
N ARG A 59 2.53 -2.02 4.57
CA ARG A 59 2.39 -3.08 3.55
C ARG A 59 2.06 -2.42 2.23
N LEU A 60 2.89 -2.67 1.24
CA LEU A 60 2.63 -2.35 -0.17
C LEU A 60 2.19 -3.65 -0.84
N GLU A 61 0.99 -3.69 -1.39
CA GLU A 61 0.42 -4.86 -2.04
C GLU A 61 0.08 -4.53 -3.49
N LEU A 62 0.53 -5.35 -4.44
CA LEU A 62 0.22 -5.12 -5.86
C LEU A 62 -1.28 -5.32 -6.11
N SER A 63 -2.03 -4.25 -6.34
CA SER A 63 -3.48 -4.32 -6.57
C SER A 63 -3.83 -4.52 -8.04
N HIS A 64 -3.09 -3.85 -8.94
CA HIS A 64 -3.29 -3.82 -10.39
C HIS A 64 -1.94 -3.88 -11.14
N ALA A 65 -1.94 -4.50 -12.33
CA ALA A 65 -0.78 -4.57 -13.22
C ALA A 65 -1.24 -4.63 -14.69
N GLU A 66 -0.65 -3.79 -15.54
CA GLU A 66 -0.93 -3.71 -16.98
C GLU A 66 0.35 -3.40 -17.78
N GLU A 67 0.60 -4.16 -18.83
CA GLU A 67 1.65 -3.90 -19.83
C GLU A 67 1.21 -2.74 -20.74
N LYS A 68 2.10 -1.79 -21.03
CA LYS A 68 1.90 -0.70 -21.98
C LYS A 68 2.95 -0.79 -23.09
N ASN A 69 2.67 -0.15 -24.24
CA ASN A 69 3.57 -0.16 -25.39
C ASN A 69 5.00 0.34 -25.05
N ASP A 70 5.14 1.17 -24.02
CA ASP A 70 6.37 1.80 -23.58
C ASP A 70 6.81 1.38 -22.16
N GLY A 71 6.21 0.34 -21.57
CA GLY A 71 6.59 -0.17 -20.25
C GLY A 71 5.44 -0.83 -19.50
N TRP A 72 5.20 -0.43 -18.25
CA TRP A 72 4.12 -1.00 -17.44
C TRP A 72 3.51 0.00 -16.46
N VAL A 73 2.25 -0.23 -16.10
CA VAL A 73 1.53 0.46 -15.03
C VAL A 73 1.20 -0.53 -13.92
N ALA A 74 1.50 -0.17 -12.68
CA ALA A 74 1.21 -0.95 -11.50
C ALA A 74 0.47 -0.08 -10.47
N GLY A 75 -0.70 -0.54 -10.05
CA GLY A 75 -1.40 0.02 -8.88
C GLY A 75 -1.04 -0.80 -7.65
N PHE A 76 -0.82 -0.13 -6.53
CA PHE A 76 -0.52 -0.76 -5.26
C PHE A 76 -1.43 -0.22 -4.16
N ARG A 77 -1.98 -1.13 -3.36
CA ARG A 77 -2.67 -0.82 -2.13
C ARG A 77 -1.67 -0.63 -0.99
N VAL A 78 -1.77 0.47 -0.26
CA VAL A 78 -0.90 0.79 0.88
C VAL A 78 -1.70 0.63 2.17
N LYS A 79 -1.18 -0.20 3.08
CA LYS A 79 -1.66 -0.28 4.47
C LYS A 79 -0.58 0.18 5.43
N TYR A 80 -0.99 0.72 6.57
CA TYR A 80 -0.07 1.06 7.66
C TYR A 80 -0.55 0.50 8.99
N TYR A 81 0.29 -0.31 9.63
CA TYR A 81 0.07 -0.92 10.93
C TYR A 81 0.85 -0.13 11.99
N PRO A 82 0.28 0.94 12.58
CA PRO A 82 0.95 1.74 13.60
C PRO A 82 1.26 0.91 14.84
N ASP A 83 2.28 1.30 15.60
CA ASP A 83 2.48 0.83 16.96
C ASP A 83 1.45 1.51 17.89
N PRO A 84 0.89 0.82 18.90
CA PRO A 84 -0.07 1.42 19.84
C PRO A 84 0.44 2.65 20.61
N THR A 85 1.75 2.94 20.61
CA THR A 85 2.33 4.15 21.20
C THR A 85 2.40 5.36 20.26
N GLU A 86 2.00 5.22 18.99
CA GLU A 86 1.99 6.32 18.03
C GLU A 86 0.75 7.21 18.13
N LYS A 87 0.91 8.49 17.78
CA LYS A 87 -0.20 9.46 17.79
C LYS A 87 -1.31 9.11 16.80
N CYS A 88 -0.97 8.55 15.64
CA CYS A 88 -1.96 8.14 14.64
C CYS A 88 -2.81 6.96 15.12
N PHE A 89 -2.33 6.11 16.04
CA PHE A 89 -3.07 4.94 16.52
C PHE A 89 -4.45 5.29 17.10
N SER A 90 -4.62 6.44 17.76
CA SER A 90 -5.92 6.87 18.26
C SER A 90 -6.91 7.26 17.16
N GLY A 91 -6.42 7.60 15.97
CA GLY A 91 -7.22 7.99 14.79
C GLY A 91 -7.78 6.81 13.98
N LEU A 92 -7.28 5.60 14.19
CA LEU A 92 -7.86 4.36 13.64
C LEU A 92 -9.29 4.17 14.15
N ALA A 93 -10.13 3.49 13.38
CA ALA A 93 -11.48 3.11 13.79
C ALA A 93 -11.47 2.21 15.05
N PRO A 94 -12.54 2.20 15.87
CA PRO A 94 -12.58 1.39 17.09
C PRO A 94 -12.25 -0.09 16.86
N LEU A 95 -12.79 -0.68 15.78
CA LEU A 95 -12.53 -2.07 15.41
C LEU A 95 -11.10 -2.30 14.90
N GLU A 96 -10.51 -1.34 14.17
CA GLU A 96 -9.11 -1.40 13.76
C GLU A 96 -8.16 -1.40 14.97
N ARG A 97 -8.44 -0.56 15.99
CA ARG A 97 -7.62 -0.50 17.21
C ARG A 97 -7.66 -1.80 18.00
N GLU A 98 -8.84 -2.41 18.15
CA GLU A 98 -8.95 -3.70 18.84
C GLU A 98 -8.36 -4.85 18.01
N CYS A 99 -8.56 -4.85 16.68
CA CYS A 99 -7.88 -5.76 15.77
C CYS A 99 -6.34 -5.67 15.91
N ARG A 100 -5.78 -4.46 15.96
CA ARG A 100 -4.34 -4.21 16.07
C ARG A 100 -3.71 -4.65 17.40
N LYS A 101 -4.50 -4.64 18.49
CA LYS A 101 -4.12 -5.13 19.82
C LYS A 101 -4.31 -6.65 19.98
N SER A 102 -5.08 -7.28 19.10
CA SER A 102 -5.43 -8.69 19.19
C SER A 102 -4.22 -9.62 18.96
N HIS A 103 -4.43 -10.92 19.21
CA HIS A 103 -3.45 -11.97 18.92
C HIS A 103 -3.16 -12.16 17.42
N LEU A 104 -3.91 -11.51 16.51
CA LEU A 104 -3.69 -11.55 15.06
C LEU A 104 -2.37 -10.87 14.65
N PHE A 105 -1.73 -10.10 15.53
CA PHE A 105 -0.49 -9.37 15.28
C PHE A 105 0.71 -9.93 16.05
N ASN A 106 1.91 -9.82 15.47
CA ASN A 106 3.16 -10.19 16.13
C ASN A 106 3.55 -9.13 17.19
N VAL A 107 3.16 -9.38 18.45
CA VAL A 107 3.36 -8.42 19.58
C VAL A 107 4.66 -8.69 20.38
N LYS A 108 5.27 -9.87 20.24
CA LYS A 108 6.49 -10.24 20.97
C LYS A 108 7.48 -10.92 20.05
N SER A 109 8.75 -10.54 20.20
CA SER A 109 9.87 -11.32 19.67
C SER A 109 9.95 -12.60 20.50
N SER A 110 9.63 -13.75 19.91
CA SER A 110 10.03 -15.05 20.45
C SER A 110 11.55 -15.12 20.38
N ILE A 111 12.19 -14.95 21.53
CA ILE A 111 13.65 -15.01 21.68
C ILE A 111 14.12 -16.40 21.20
N GLY A 112 14.75 -16.46 20.03
CA GLY A 112 15.30 -17.72 19.49
C GLY A 112 15.54 -17.69 17.99
N THR A 113 14.48 -17.59 17.18
CA THR A 113 14.54 -17.76 15.71
C THR A 113 13.39 -17.00 15.03
N CYS A 114 13.66 -16.31 13.91
CA CYS A 114 12.57 -15.91 13.02
C CYS A 114 12.04 -17.15 12.30
N GLU A 115 10.76 -17.44 12.42
CA GLU A 115 10.06 -18.48 11.65
C GLU A 115 9.71 -18.00 10.21
N CYS A 116 10.23 -16.84 9.80
CA CYS A 116 10.04 -16.32 8.45
C CYS A 116 10.73 -17.21 7.41
N ILE A 117 9.94 -17.75 6.47
CA ILE A 117 10.38 -18.60 5.33
C ILE A 117 11.57 -17.97 4.57
N ALA A 118 11.58 -16.63 4.49
CA ALA A 118 12.62 -15.79 3.93
C ALA A 118 14.05 -16.09 4.42
N HIS A 119 14.25 -16.57 5.65
CA HIS A 119 15.58 -16.92 6.18
C HIS A 119 16.27 -18.07 5.44
N SER A 120 15.51 -18.95 4.78
CA SER A 120 16.11 -20.11 4.10
C SER A 120 16.78 -19.78 2.77
N GLN A 121 16.43 -18.65 2.14
CA GLN A 121 16.86 -18.33 0.77
C GLN A 121 17.09 -16.85 0.47
N SER A 122 16.73 -15.92 1.37
CA SER A 122 16.76 -14.47 1.07
C SER A 122 17.59 -13.68 2.09
N SER A 123 18.42 -12.76 1.58
CA SER A 123 19.49 -12.07 2.33
C SER A 123 19.03 -10.92 3.24
N PHE A 124 17.72 -10.77 3.48
CA PHE A 124 17.13 -9.51 3.97
C PHE A 124 17.10 -9.33 5.49
N CYS A 125 17.44 -10.35 6.28
CA CYS A 125 17.48 -10.25 7.74
C CYS A 125 18.88 -9.89 8.25
N THR A 126 19.09 -8.62 8.58
CA THR A 126 20.20 -8.19 9.43
C THR A 126 19.93 -8.65 10.87
N SER A 127 20.75 -9.58 11.37
CA SER A 127 20.51 -10.36 12.60
C SER A 127 20.32 -9.55 13.89
N ASP A 128 20.77 -8.30 13.91
CA ASP A 128 20.95 -7.52 15.13
C ASP A 128 19.75 -6.59 15.41
N ALA A 129 18.85 -6.41 14.44
CA ALA A 129 17.57 -5.78 14.64
C ALA A 129 16.54 -6.84 15.11
N GLY A 130 16.12 -6.76 16.38
CA GLY A 130 15.10 -7.64 16.93
C GLY A 130 13.84 -7.72 16.06
N LEU A 131 13.23 -8.92 16.03
CA LEU A 131 12.23 -9.35 15.04
C LEU A 131 11.23 -8.25 14.61
N PRO A 132 10.84 -8.20 13.32
CA PRO A 132 9.85 -7.28 12.81
C PRO A 132 8.49 -7.43 13.51
N LEU A 133 8.24 -6.61 14.53
CA LEU A 133 6.97 -6.58 15.26
C LEU A 133 5.93 -5.72 14.52
N GLY A 134 4.66 -5.93 14.88
CA GLY A 134 3.56 -5.06 14.49
C GLY A 134 2.89 -5.35 13.15
N VAL A 135 3.33 -6.39 12.41
CA VAL A 135 2.58 -6.93 11.26
C VAL A 135 1.63 -8.06 11.69
N PRO A 136 0.62 -8.39 10.87
CA PRO A 136 -0.18 -9.59 11.04
C PRO A 136 0.70 -10.85 11.14
N ASN A 137 0.30 -11.79 11.98
CA ASN A 137 0.87 -13.13 11.97
C ASN A 137 0.30 -13.94 10.79
N TYR A 138 0.97 -15.02 10.39
CA TYR A 138 0.60 -15.84 9.22
C TYR A 138 -0.85 -16.34 9.22
N TYR A 139 -1.35 -16.75 10.39
CA TYR A 139 -2.74 -17.19 10.56
C TYR A 139 -3.73 -16.03 10.71
N GLY A 140 -3.24 -14.83 11.01
CA GLY A 140 -4.07 -13.65 11.26
C GLY A 140 -4.46 -12.89 10.01
N THR A 141 -3.64 -12.89 8.94
CA THR A 141 -3.87 -12.00 7.78
C THR A 141 -5.26 -12.16 7.14
N HIS A 142 -5.72 -13.40 6.94
CA HIS A 142 -7.02 -13.68 6.31
C HIS A 142 -8.24 -13.42 7.22
N LEU A 143 -8.00 -13.13 8.51
CA LEU A 143 -9.05 -12.77 9.49
C LEU A 143 -9.16 -11.25 9.68
N ILE A 144 -8.23 -10.47 9.12
CA ILE A 144 -8.25 -9.01 9.15
C ILE A 144 -9.05 -8.53 7.93
N PRO A 145 -10.08 -7.68 8.09
CA PRO A 145 -10.85 -7.16 6.96
C PRO A 145 -9.94 -6.49 5.90
N PRO A 146 -10.24 -6.63 4.60
CA PRO A 146 -9.35 -6.21 3.52
C PRO A 146 -9.11 -4.69 3.48
N ASP A 147 -9.99 -3.89 4.07
CA ASP A 147 -9.87 -2.43 4.12
C ASP A 147 -9.29 -1.91 5.44
N PHE A 148 -9.19 -2.75 6.49
CA PHE A 148 -8.51 -2.35 7.72
C PHE A 148 -7.06 -1.98 7.45
N PHE A 149 -6.62 -0.90 8.09
CA PHE A 149 -5.30 -0.30 8.00
C PHE A 149 -4.95 0.30 6.63
N TYR A 150 -5.86 0.29 5.65
CA TYR A 150 -5.68 0.97 4.37
C TYR A 150 -5.42 2.46 4.59
N ILE A 151 -4.37 3.03 3.99
CA ILE A 151 -4.11 4.47 4.03
C ILE A 151 -4.26 5.13 2.66
N GLY A 152 -4.10 4.39 1.58
CA GLY A 152 -4.10 4.97 0.25
C GLY A 152 -3.70 3.96 -0.82
N ASP A 153 -3.72 4.40 -2.06
CA ASP A 153 -3.21 3.68 -3.21
C ASP A 153 -2.03 4.46 -3.82
N ILE A 154 -1.07 3.74 -4.39
CA ILE A 154 0.07 4.29 -5.13
C ILE A 154 0.04 3.74 -6.55
N LEU A 155 0.13 4.62 -7.53
CA LEU A 155 0.20 4.27 -8.94
C LEU A 155 1.62 4.52 -9.45
N VAL A 156 2.29 3.47 -9.92
CA VAL A 156 3.61 3.55 -10.54
C VAL A 156 3.45 3.28 -12.04
N TRP A 157 3.79 4.27 -12.87
CA TRP A 157 3.99 4.08 -14.30
C TRP A 157 5.49 4.08 -14.60
N SER A 158 5.98 2.95 -15.09
CA SER A 158 7.33 2.80 -15.62
C SER A 158 7.28 2.92 -17.13
N GLY A 159 7.91 3.97 -17.67
CA GLY A 159 8.17 4.13 -19.10
C GLY A 159 9.66 3.90 -19.42
N HIS A 160 10.02 3.89 -20.71
CA HIS A 160 11.41 3.65 -21.16
C HIS A 160 12.47 4.63 -20.58
N GLN A 161 12.07 5.83 -20.18
CA GLN A 161 13.00 6.91 -19.78
C GLN A 161 12.71 7.52 -18.40
N PHE A 162 11.54 7.26 -17.84
CA PHE A 162 11.11 7.88 -16.59
C PHE A 162 10.13 6.98 -15.83
N ILE A 163 10.06 7.20 -14.52
CA ILE A 163 9.05 6.60 -13.66
C ILE A 163 8.20 7.73 -13.10
N THR A 164 6.88 7.57 -13.17
CA THR A 164 5.92 8.47 -12.52
C THR A 164 5.28 7.73 -11.36
N ILE A 165 5.27 8.37 -10.18
CA ILE A 165 4.61 7.86 -8.98
C ILE A 165 3.50 8.86 -8.62
N GLY A 166 2.26 8.39 -8.68
CA GLY A 166 1.09 9.07 -8.11
C GLY A 166 0.69 8.40 -6.79
N ALA A 167 0.05 9.15 -5.90
CA ALA A 167 -0.49 8.65 -4.64
C ALA A 167 -1.86 9.27 -4.38
N GLU A 168 -2.78 8.47 -3.87
CA GLU A 168 -4.13 8.86 -3.44
C GLU A 168 -4.35 8.37 -2.01
N SER A 169 -5.08 9.14 -1.19
CA SER A 169 -5.26 8.82 0.21
C SER A 169 -6.49 9.52 0.81
N TYR A 170 -6.96 8.98 1.94
CA TYR A 170 -8.16 9.41 2.64
C TYR A 170 -7.84 9.56 4.14
N ASP A 171 -7.95 10.78 4.67
CA ASP A 171 -7.72 11.03 6.10
C ASP A 171 -8.92 10.65 6.99
N ARG A 172 -10.12 10.62 6.41
CA ARG A 172 -11.36 10.45 7.15
C ARG A 172 -12.31 9.48 6.49
N TRP A 173 -12.84 8.56 7.30
CA TRP A 173 -13.99 7.73 6.93
C TRP A 173 -15.19 8.15 7.76
N LEU A 174 -16.25 8.56 7.06
CA LEU A 174 -17.54 8.90 7.64
C LEU A 174 -18.46 7.70 7.52
N VAL A 175 -19.06 7.30 8.64
CA VAL A 175 -20.13 6.31 8.67
C VAL A 175 -21.44 7.06 8.85
N THR A 176 -22.29 6.98 7.83
CA THR A 176 -23.68 7.41 7.93
C THR A 176 -24.47 6.31 8.63
N VAL A 177 -24.92 6.55 9.86
CA VAL A 177 -25.83 5.63 10.54
C VAL A 177 -27.26 5.95 10.09
N VAL A 178 -27.94 4.95 9.54
CA VAL A 178 -29.36 5.02 9.18
C VAL A 178 -30.18 4.47 10.34
N ASP A 179 -31.00 5.31 10.96
CA ASP A 179 -32.00 4.86 11.92
C ASP A 179 -33.17 4.17 11.18
N GLU A 180 -33.21 2.84 11.20
CA GLU A 180 -34.27 2.04 10.57
C GLU A 180 -35.68 2.35 11.11
N SER A 181 -35.79 3.01 12.27
CA SER A 181 -37.09 3.43 12.82
C SER A 181 -37.62 4.74 12.20
N ALA A 182 -36.77 5.52 11.52
CA ALA A 182 -37.14 6.73 10.81
C ALA A 182 -37.79 6.41 9.46
N LYS A 183 -39.12 6.40 9.43
CA LYS A 183 -39.96 6.02 8.26
C LYS A 183 -39.78 6.88 7.00
N ASP A 184 -39.07 7.99 7.10
CA ASP A 184 -38.75 8.94 6.03
C ASP A 184 -37.26 8.97 5.67
N GLY A 185 -36.41 8.21 6.37
CA GLY A 185 -34.96 8.24 6.22
C GLY A 185 -34.30 9.55 6.65
N SER A 186 -35.01 10.41 7.42
CA SER A 186 -34.50 11.75 7.77
C SER A 186 -33.46 11.76 8.90
N ASN A 187 -33.42 10.73 9.74
CA ASN A 187 -32.45 10.58 10.82
C ASN A 187 -31.16 9.92 10.31
N LEU A 188 -30.43 10.64 9.46
CA LEU A 188 -29.04 10.33 9.14
C LEU A 188 -28.14 11.17 10.04
N TYR A 189 -27.25 10.52 10.79
CA TYR A 189 -26.13 11.20 11.43
C TYR A 189 -24.80 10.65 10.91
N GLU A 190 -23.92 11.57 10.51
CA GLU A 190 -22.55 11.25 10.13
C GLU A 190 -21.70 11.17 11.40
N ALA A 191 -21.12 10.00 11.65
CA ALA A 191 -20.08 9.82 12.64
C ALA A 191 -18.73 9.67 11.94
N VAL A 192 -17.70 10.35 12.45
CA VAL A 192 -16.31 10.07 12.06
C VAL A 192 -15.92 8.74 12.72
N ASP A 193 -15.88 7.66 11.93
CA ASP A 193 -15.40 6.36 12.40
C ASP A 193 -13.87 6.36 12.47
N ARG A 194 -13.23 7.01 11.49
CA ARG A 194 -11.77 7.08 11.34
C ARG A 194 -11.31 8.52 11.07
N ASP A 195 -10.33 8.99 11.84
CA ASP A 195 -9.64 10.29 11.73
C ASP A 195 -8.13 10.02 11.75
N PHE A 196 -7.64 9.35 10.70
CA PHE A 196 -6.30 8.78 10.61
C PHE A 196 -5.50 9.57 9.57
N PRO A 197 -4.24 9.97 9.80
CA PRO A 197 -3.51 10.86 8.89
C PRO A 197 -3.00 10.11 7.65
N GLY A 198 -3.94 9.62 6.83
CA GLY A 198 -3.70 8.83 5.63
C GLY A 198 -2.79 9.55 4.66
N TRP A 199 -3.03 10.83 4.38
CA TRP A 199 -2.24 11.59 3.42
C TRP A 199 -0.80 11.76 3.88
N GLU A 200 -0.58 12.08 5.17
CA GLU A 200 0.77 12.18 5.75
C GLU A 200 1.52 10.84 5.62
N LEU A 201 0.88 9.74 5.96
CA LEU A 201 1.48 8.40 5.90
C LEU A 201 1.72 7.94 4.45
N THR A 202 0.78 8.21 3.53
CA THR A 202 0.86 7.78 2.12
C THR A 202 1.87 8.62 1.35
N SER A 203 1.89 9.94 1.56
CA SER A 203 2.90 10.84 0.97
C SER A 203 4.29 10.54 1.52
N PHE A 204 4.44 10.32 2.83
CA PHE A 204 5.67 9.81 3.43
C PHE A 204 6.15 8.57 2.68
N PHE A 205 5.30 7.56 2.51
CA PHE A 205 5.71 6.32 1.86
C PHE A 205 6.04 6.50 0.36
N ALA A 206 5.22 7.25 -0.38
CA ALA A 206 5.43 7.55 -1.79
C ALA A 206 6.73 8.34 -2.05
N GLU A 207 7.10 9.28 -1.18
CA GLU A 207 8.38 9.99 -1.24
C GLU A 207 9.57 9.02 -1.10
N ARG A 208 9.49 8.01 -0.22
CA ARG A 208 10.58 7.03 -0.06
C ARG A 208 10.64 6.12 -1.28
N LEU A 209 9.49 5.73 -1.86
CA LEU A 209 9.47 5.04 -3.16
C LEU A 209 10.09 5.90 -4.28
N ALA A 210 9.83 7.21 -4.33
CA ALA A 210 10.43 8.10 -5.32
C ALA A 210 11.96 8.17 -5.19
N VAL A 211 12.49 8.26 -3.96
CA VAL A 211 13.94 8.19 -3.70
C VAL A 211 14.51 6.81 -4.03
N ILE A 212 13.79 5.73 -3.73
CA ILE A 212 14.16 4.35 -4.10
C ILE A 212 14.38 4.26 -5.63
N TRP A 213 13.40 4.72 -6.40
CA TRP A 213 13.49 4.73 -7.86
C TRP A 213 14.50 5.75 -8.40
N GLN A 214 14.75 6.87 -7.69
CA GLN A 214 15.83 7.79 -8.05
C GLN A 214 17.18 7.09 -8.02
N ILE A 215 17.48 6.43 -6.91
CA ILE A 215 18.74 5.72 -6.69
C ILE A 215 18.92 4.64 -7.75
N TYR A 216 17.89 3.83 -7.99
CA TYR A 216 17.92 2.82 -9.05
C TYR A 216 18.14 3.42 -10.44
N ASN A 217 17.45 4.52 -10.77
CA ASN A 217 17.59 5.17 -12.07
C ASN A 217 18.96 5.86 -12.26
N CYS A 218 19.62 6.30 -11.19
CA CYS A 218 21.03 6.73 -11.25
C CYS A 218 21.98 5.61 -11.72
N PHE A 219 21.61 4.33 -11.55
CA PHE A 219 22.37 3.19 -12.06
C PHE A 219 21.99 2.76 -13.47
N THR A 220 20.81 3.15 -13.97
CA THR A 220 20.29 2.65 -15.27
C THR A 220 20.21 3.69 -16.38
N LEU A 221 20.10 4.99 -16.09
CA LEU A 221 19.85 6.02 -17.11
C LEU A 221 20.63 7.34 -16.92
N GLN A 222 21.33 7.77 -17.96
CA GLN A 222 21.89 9.12 -18.09
C GLN A 222 20.86 10.09 -18.72
N ALA A 223 20.47 11.10 -17.95
CA ALA A 223 19.96 12.43 -18.34
C ALA A 223 18.66 12.60 -19.17
N ASN A 224 17.65 13.23 -18.53
CA ASN A 224 16.86 14.45 -18.90
C ASN A 224 16.39 14.73 -20.37
N PRO A 225 15.27 15.50 -20.59
CA PRO A 225 14.62 16.44 -19.67
C PRO A 225 13.08 16.30 -19.49
N VAL A 226 12.53 17.18 -18.66
CA VAL A 226 11.15 17.18 -18.10
C VAL A 226 10.17 18.02 -18.95
N PHE A 227 8.90 17.60 -19.00
CA PHE A 227 7.78 18.43 -19.44
C PHE A 227 6.71 18.58 -18.35
N THR A 228 6.09 19.75 -18.32
CA THR A 228 5.01 20.12 -17.40
C THR A 228 3.65 19.77 -17.98
N ASN A 229 2.84 19.06 -17.19
CA ASN A 229 1.57 19.57 -16.68
C ASN A 229 1.03 18.49 -15.71
N GLU A 230 0.61 18.93 -14.53
CA GLU A 230 -0.69 18.58 -13.95
C GLU A 230 -1.00 17.06 -13.73
N GLY A 231 -1.06 16.46 -12.51
CA GLY A 231 -1.03 16.96 -11.10
C GLY A 231 0.00 16.33 -10.12
N PHE A 232 0.03 16.74 -8.81
CA PHE A 232 1.18 16.60 -7.85
C PHE A 232 2.10 15.42 -8.16
N LYS A 233 3.19 15.71 -8.88
CA LYS A 233 4.09 14.71 -9.46
C LYS A 233 5.48 14.84 -8.87
N PHE A 234 5.99 13.74 -8.32
CA PHE A 234 7.42 13.60 -8.09
C PHE A 234 8.10 13.28 -9.41
N VAL A 235 8.81 14.26 -9.99
CA VAL A 235 9.64 14.04 -11.17
C VAL A 235 11.05 13.69 -10.70
N VAL A 236 11.48 12.49 -11.09
CA VAL A 236 12.75 11.89 -10.68
C VAL A 236 13.61 11.69 -11.92
N ASN A 237 14.68 12.48 -12.06
CA ASN A 237 15.49 12.53 -13.29
C ASN A 237 16.95 12.07 -13.10
N GLY A 238 17.22 11.23 -12.09
CA GLY A 238 18.56 10.72 -11.76
C GLY A 238 19.53 11.77 -11.20
N GLN A 239 19.12 13.04 -11.08
CA GLN A 239 19.95 14.11 -10.50
C GLN A 239 19.21 14.90 -9.41
N ALA A 240 17.89 15.02 -9.50
CA ALA A 240 17.04 15.58 -8.47
C ALA A 240 15.70 14.84 -8.39
N THR A 241 15.08 14.90 -7.20
CA THR A 241 13.63 14.73 -7.05
C THR A 241 13.02 16.12 -6.98
N GLN A 242 12.09 16.42 -7.88
CA GLN A 242 11.32 17.67 -7.88
C GLN A 242 9.85 17.38 -7.58
N LEU A 243 9.31 18.02 -6.54
CA LEU A 243 7.88 18.09 -6.30
C LEU A 243 7.28 19.14 -7.24
N VAL A 244 6.46 18.69 -8.20
CA VAL A 244 5.74 19.57 -9.12
C VAL A 244 4.27 19.59 -8.74
N LEU A 245 3.77 20.74 -8.24
CA LEU A 245 2.35 20.97 -7.94
C LEU A 245 1.60 21.30 -9.20
N CYS A 246 0.48 20.63 -9.47
CA CYS A 246 -0.28 20.82 -10.69
C CYS A 246 -1.66 20.06 -10.62
N GLN A 247 -2.48 20.00 -11.70
CA GLN A 247 -3.96 19.92 -11.65
C GLN A 247 -4.73 18.75 -12.38
N GLU A 248 -4.17 17.86 -13.24
CA GLU A 248 -4.96 16.84 -14.00
C GLU A 248 -5.33 15.57 -13.21
N ILE A 249 -5.17 15.54 -11.88
CA ILE A 249 -5.59 14.38 -11.07
C ILE A 249 -7.08 14.03 -11.29
N HIS A 250 -7.92 15.02 -11.67
CA HIS A 250 -9.30 14.77 -12.11
C HIS A 250 -9.42 13.86 -13.36
N LYS A 251 -8.49 13.89 -14.31
CA LYS A 251 -8.51 12.98 -15.48
C LYS A 251 -8.08 11.56 -15.12
N ILE A 252 -7.19 11.40 -14.13
CA ILE A 252 -6.84 10.08 -13.62
C ILE A 252 -8.07 9.44 -12.96
N ASN A 253 -8.89 10.20 -12.22
CA ASN A 253 -10.17 9.70 -11.70
C ASN A 253 -11.15 9.28 -12.80
N GLU A 254 -11.26 10.02 -13.91
CA GLU A 254 -12.09 9.59 -15.05
C GLU A 254 -11.56 8.32 -15.72
N TRP A 255 -10.23 8.16 -15.85
CA TRP A 255 -9.63 6.92 -16.38
C TRP A 255 -9.77 5.72 -15.42
N TRP A 256 -9.69 5.96 -14.11
CA TRP A 256 -10.00 4.96 -13.08
C TRP A 256 -11.47 4.53 -13.13
N LEU A 257 -12.41 5.47 -13.29
CA LEU A 257 -13.84 5.16 -13.45
C LEU A 257 -14.09 4.34 -14.73
N LEU A 258 -13.48 4.72 -15.86
CA LEU A 258 -13.64 4.00 -17.14
C LEU A 258 -12.98 2.61 -17.16
N SER A 259 -11.93 2.39 -16.36
CA SER A 259 -11.29 1.07 -16.23
C SER A 259 -11.95 0.21 -15.15
N ALA A 260 -12.49 0.80 -14.09
CA ALA A 260 -13.33 0.11 -13.10
C ALA A 260 -14.71 -0.29 -13.67
N ASP A 261 -15.27 0.49 -14.60
CA ASP A 261 -16.52 0.15 -15.30
C ASP A 261 -16.40 -1.12 -16.16
N ASN A 262 -15.21 -1.42 -16.71
CA ASN A 262 -14.93 -2.70 -17.36
C ASN A 262 -14.70 -3.87 -16.37
N THR A 263 -14.80 -3.62 -15.07
CA THR A 263 -14.89 -4.64 -14.02
C THR A 263 -16.25 -4.66 -13.30
N LYS A 264 -17.27 -3.97 -13.82
CA LYS A 264 -18.67 -4.10 -13.36
C LYS A 264 -19.32 -5.42 -13.82
N GLU A 265 -18.69 -6.55 -13.53
CA GLU A 265 -19.44 -7.79 -13.30
C GLU A 265 -20.08 -7.70 -11.91
N ASN A 266 -21.25 -7.05 -11.88
CA ASN A 266 -22.30 -7.15 -10.89
C ASN A 266 -21.91 -7.11 -9.40
N LEU A 267 -21.62 -5.91 -8.89
CA LEU A 267 -21.89 -5.57 -7.48
C LEU A 267 -23.34 -5.92 -7.08
N SER A 268 -24.30 -5.84 -8.00
CA SER A 268 -25.69 -6.28 -7.77
C SER A 268 -25.81 -7.78 -7.50
N ASP A 269 -24.96 -8.62 -8.09
CA ASP A 269 -24.98 -10.08 -7.83
C ASP A 269 -24.28 -10.41 -6.52
N ILE A 270 -23.28 -9.62 -6.10
CA ILE A 270 -22.69 -9.73 -4.76
C ILE A 270 -23.72 -9.34 -3.69
N TYR A 271 -24.42 -8.20 -3.85
CA TYR A 271 -25.52 -7.81 -2.95
C TYR A 271 -26.66 -8.85 -2.94
N LYS A 272 -26.96 -9.46 -4.09
CA LYS A 272 -27.96 -10.51 -4.20
C LYS A 272 -27.52 -11.80 -3.50
N GLN A 273 -26.28 -12.24 -3.69
CA GLN A 273 -25.71 -13.41 -2.99
C GLN A 273 -25.65 -13.21 -1.47
N ILE A 274 -25.33 -12.01 -0.99
CA ILE A 274 -25.33 -11.68 0.45
C ILE A 274 -26.76 -11.76 1.03
N ASN A 275 -27.78 -11.27 0.30
CA ASN A 275 -29.18 -11.38 0.71
C ASN A 275 -29.74 -12.81 0.59
N ASP A 276 -29.39 -13.56 -0.45
CA ASP A 276 -29.81 -14.96 -0.61
C ASP A 276 -29.15 -15.86 0.47
N TRP A 277 -27.93 -15.54 0.90
CA TRP A 277 -27.23 -16.21 2.01
C TRP A 277 -27.85 -15.92 3.39
N SER A 278 -28.31 -14.68 3.64
CA SER A 278 -28.97 -14.34 4.91
C SER A 278 -30.37 -14.96 5.03
N VAL A 279 -31.13 -15.04 3.93
CA VAL A 279 -32.45 -15.70 3.88
C VAL A 279 -32.34 -17.22 4.04
N SER A 280 -31.26 -17.85 3.56
CA SER A 280 -31.08 -19.31 3.63
C SER A 280 -30.62 -19.83 5.00
N ASN A 281 -29.97 -19.00 5.82
CA ASN A 281 -29.51 -19.37 7.17
C ASN A 281 -30.40 -18.83 8.30
N GLY A 282 -31.52 -18.16 7.97
CA GLY A 282 -32.51 -17.65 8.92
C GLY A 282 -33.60 -18.67 9.31
N LYS A 283 -33.22 -19.83 9.85
CA LYS A 283 -34.14 -20.81 10.50
C LYS A 283 -33.47 -21.55 11.66
#